data_AF-A0A821WGP8-F1
#
_entry.id   AF-A0A821WGP8-F1
#
_cell.length_a   1.000
_cell.length_b   1.000
_cell.length_c   1.000
_cell.angle_alpha   90.00
_cell.angle_beta   90.00
_cell.angle_gamma   90.00
#
_symmetry.space_group_name_H-M   'P 1'
#
loop_
_entity.id
_entity.type
_entity.pdbx_description
1 polymer ?
#
loop_
_entity_poly.entity_id
_entity_poly.type
_entity_poly.pdbx_seq_one_letter_code
_entity_poly.pdbx_strand_id
1 'polypeptide(L)'
;MVEPEAKQEATTQSVFPLNGVKHSIIVPPSSAVPAFHGKHSESPTQFLIRVQEYAESVHAWDRPTLLNGISQFFRDSALEWYCQLRMSHRRPQTWTEFTDVFLAQFNSPVRKAKQEQEWHECKQKEDETINEFLVRLRALWKEQKPKETEADLTS
;
A
#
# COMPACT_ATOMS: atom_id res chain seq x y z
N MET A 1 -48.58 -9.37 34.84
CA MET A 1 -48.38 -7.94 35.15
C MET A 1 -47.08 -7.53 34.47
N VAL A 2 -47.19 -6.72 33.42
CA VAL A 2 -46.17 -5.92 32.70
C VAL A 2 -44.79 -6.53 32.36
N GLU A 3 -44.55 -6.74 31.06
CA GLU A 3 -43.30 -6.31 30.42
C GLU A 3 -43.38 -4.78 30.23
N PRO A 4 -42.26 -4.01 30.24
CA PRO A 4 -41.54 -3.83 28.97
C PRO A 4 -40.02 -3.45 29.04
N GLU A 5 -39.37 -3.60 27.89
CA GLU A 5 -38.45 -2.68 27.18
C GLU A 5 -37.17 -2.06 27.80
N ALA A 6 -36.05 -2.38 27.11
CA ALA A 6 -35.23 -1.47 26.28
C ALA A 6 -34.04 -0.68 26.86
N LYS A 7 -32.94 -0.78 26.07
CA LYS A 7 -31.91 0.26 25.75
C LYS A 7 -30.97 0.61 26.93
N GLN A 8 -29.64 0.75 26.76
CA GLN A 8 -28.96 1.58 25.77
C GLN A 8 -27.43 1.39 25.85
N GLU A 9 -26.74 1.62 24.72
CA GLU A 9 -25.30 1.83 24.62
C GLU A 9 -24.81 2.95 25.55
N ALA A 10 -23.58 2.81 26.05
CA ALA A 10 -22.78 3.97 26.47
C ALA A 10 -21.32 3.72 26.08
N THR A 11 -21.03 4.01 24.82
CA THR A 11 -19.70 4.40 24.34
C THR A 11 -19.17 5.48 25.27
N THR A 12 -18.12 5.17 26.03
CA THR A 12 -17.45 6.14 26.91
C THR A 12 -16.72 7.17 26.05
N GLN A 13 -17.45 8.17 25.55
CA GLN A 13 -16.85 9.42 25.10
C GLN A 13 -16.30 10.15 26.33
N SER A 14 -14.99 10.07 26.52
CA SER A 14 -14.29 10.88 27.50
C SER A 14 -14.26 12.33 27.01
N VAL A 15 -15.19 13.16 27.48
CA VAL A 15 -15.22 14.60 27.22
C VAL A 15 -14.37 15.30 28.28
N PHE A 16 -13.25 15.90 27.87
CA PHE A 16 -12.56 16.92 28.66
C PHE A 16 -12.96 18.31 28.12
N PRO A 17 -13.45 19.25 28.96
CA PRO A 17 -13.78 20.59 28.51
C PRO A 17 -12.55 21.48 28.61
N LEU A 18 -12.01 21.93 27.47
CA LEU A 18 -11.10 23.07 27.41
C LEU A 18 -11.57 24.06 26.36
N ASN A 19 -11.91 25.25 26.85
CA ASN A 19 -12.18 26.52 26.16
C ASN A 19 -11.89 26.58 24.65
N GLY A 20 -12.96 26.79 23.87
CA GLY A 20 -13.09 28.10 23.22
C GLY A 20 -12.24 28.40 22.00
N VAL A 21 -11.87 27.43 21.15
CA VAL A 21 -11.67 27.66 19.70
C VAL A 21 -12.05 26.37 18.98
N LYS A 22 -13.06 26.41 18.10
CA LYS A 22 -13.40 25.28 17.21
C LYS A 22 -12.35 25.16 16.12
N HIS A 23 -11.12 24.77 16.48
CA HIS A 23 -10.23 24.17 15.51
C HIS A 23 -10.79 22.77 15.25
N SER A 24 -11.55 22.65 14.16
CA SER A 24 -11.81 21.35 13.57
C SER A 24 -10.45 20.79 13.17
N ILE A 25 -9.84 20.00 14.04
CA ILE A 25 -8.67 19.20 13.68
C ILE A 25 -9.23 18.19 12.69
N ILE A 26 -9.03 18.48 11.40
CA ILE A 26 -9.23 17.51 10.33
C ILE A 26 -8.15 16.46 10.58
N VAL A 27 -8.49 15.44 11.35
CA VAL A 27 -7.70 14.22 11.45
C VAL A 27 -7.68 13.65 10.03
N PRO A 28 -6.52 13.53 9.36
CA PRO A 28 -6.47 12.91 8.06
C PRO A 28 -7.09 11.51 8.18
N PRO A 29 -7.87 11.05 7.20
CA PRO A 29 -8.38 9.68 7.23
C PRO A 29 -7.20 8.75 7.47
N SER A 30 -7.34 7.86 8.46
CA SER A 30 -6.35 6.86 8.83
C SER A 30 -5.78 6.24 7.55
N SER A 31 -4.56 6.63 7.15
CA SER A 31 -3.89 6.01 6.03
C SER A 31 -3.77 4.54 6.40
N ALA A 32 -4.56 3.69 5.74
CA ALA A 32 -4.53 2.26 5.97
C ALA A 32 -3.07 1.80 5.89
N VAL A 33 -2.64 1.01 6.88
CA VAL A 33 -1.26 0.52 6.95
C VAL A 33 -0.92 -0.15 5.61
N PRO A 34 0.12 0.32 4.90
CA PRO A 34 0.48 -0.28 3.62
C PRO A 34 0.80 -1.76 3.79
N ALA A 35 0.40 -2.58 2.82
CA ALA A 35 0.75 -4.00 2.80
C ALA A 35 1.19 -4.39 1.39
N PHE A 36 2.19 -5.27 1.31
CA PHE A 36 2.68 -5.82 0.05
C PHE A 36 2.83 -7.33 0.18
N HIS A 37 2.14 -8.05 -0.69
CA HIS A 37 2.06 -9.52 -0.68
C HIS A 37 3.06 -10.16 -1.66
N GLY A 38 3.59 -9.38 -2.60
CA GLY A 38 4.46 -9.83 -3.67
C GLY A 38 3.71 -10.30 -4.93
N LYS A 39 2.40 -10.04 -5.03
CA LYS A 39 1.56 -10.44 -6.17
C LYS A 39 1.87 -9.63 -7.42
N HIS A 40 1.81 -10.22 -8.61
CA HIS A 40 2.14 -9.56 -9.89
C HIS A 40 1.36 -8.26 -10.14
N SER A 41 0.12 -8.20 -9.67
CA SER A 41 -0.75 -7.03 -9.78
C SER A 41 -0.40 -5.88 -8.81
N GLU A 42 0.44 -6.12 -7.81
CA GLU A 42 0.89 -5.08 -6.88
C GLU A 42 2.07 -4.32 -7.48
N SER A 43 1.95 -2.98 -7.45
CA SER A 43 3.00 -2.05 -7.84
C SER A 43 4.06 -1.91 -6.74
N PRO A 44 5.31 -2.38 -6.96
CA PRO A 44 6.38 -2.26 -5.97
C PRO A 44 6.77 -0.79 -5.74
N THR A 45 6.74 0.02 -6.79
CA THR A 45 7.07 1.45 -6.72
C THR A 45 6.03 2.22 -5.91
N GLN A 46 4.74 2.03 -6.18
CA GLN A 46 3.69 2.69 -5.40
C GLN A 46 3.70 2.23 -3.94
N PHE A 47 4.01 0.96 -3.69
CA PHE A 47 4.15 0.47 -2.33
C PHE A 47 5.25 1.20 -1.55
N LEU A 48 6.45 1.37 -2.14
CA LEU A 48 7.55 2.08 -1.48
C LEU A 48 7.17 3.54 -1.15
N ILE A 49 6.48 4.23 -2.06
CA ILE A 49 5.99 5.59 -1.83
C ILE A 49 5.04 5.62 -0.63
N ARG A 50 4.02 4.76 -0.61
CA ARG A 50 3.02 4.70 0.47
C ARG A 50 3.64 4.35 1.82
N VAL A 51 4.61 3.43 1.84
CA VAL A 51 5.33 3.08 3.07
C VAL A 51 6.11 4.27 3.60
N GLN A 52 6.81 4.99 2.74
CA GLN A 52 7.58 6.15 3.15
C GLN A 52 6.65 7.26 3.70
N GLU A 53 5.57 7.57 2.98
CA GLU A 53 4.55 8.52 3.44
C GLU A 53 3.93 8.10 4.78
N TYR A 54 3.60 6.82 4.95
CA TYR A 54 3.05 6.30 6.21
C TYR A 54 4.05 6.38 7.36
N ALA A 55 5.30 5.97 7.13
CA ALA A 55 6.35 5.95 8.14
C ALA A 55 6.72 7.36 8.61
N GLU A 56 6.76 8.33 7.68
CA GLU A 56 6.98 9.74 7.98
C GLU A 56 5.79 10.37 8.71
N SER A 57 4.56 10.10 8.28
CA SER A 57 3.35 10.75 8.83
C SER A 57 2.86 10.17 10.15
N VAL A 58 2.93 8.86 10.35
CA VAL A 58 2.35 8.19 11.52
C VAL A 58 3.37 8.01 12.64
N HIS A 59 4.62 7.70 12.29
CA HIS A 59 5.64 7.34 13.26
C HIS A 59 6.87 8.24 13.25
N ALA A 60 6.97 9.19 12.32
CA ALA A 60 8.15 10.04 12.12
C ALA A 60 9.45 9.22 12.02
N TRP A 61 9.39 8.06 11.37
CA TRP A 61 10.56 7.18 11.24
C TRP A 61 11.60 7.79 10.31
N ASP A 62 12.85 7.78 10.77
CA ASP A 62 13.99 8.03 9.92
C ASP A 62 14.31 6.81 9.04
N ARG A 63 15.18 6.99 8.04
CA ARG A 63 15.54 5.92 7.09
C ARG A 63 16.14 4.67 7.77
N PRO A 64 17.02 4.78 8.78
CA PRO A 64 17.50 3.61 9.53
C PRO A 64 16.38 2.86 10.26
N THR A 65 15.46 3.57 10.91
CA THR A 65 14.31 2.95 11.59
C THR A 65 13.39 2.26 10.59
N LEU A 66 13.09 2.92 9.47
CA LEU A 66 12.29 2.34 8.40
C LEU A 66 12.92 1.07 7.83
N LEU A 67 14.22 1.07 7.56
CA LEU A 67 14.94 -0.13 7.08
C LEU A 67 14.80 -1.32 8.05
N ASN A 68 14.84 -1.05 9.36
CA ASN A 68 14.68 -2.08 10.38
C ASN A 68 13.22 -2.53 10.55
N GLY A 69 12.27 -1.62 10.36
CA GLY A 69 10.83 -1.85 10.54
C GLY A 69 10.10 -2.37 9.29
N ILE A 70 10.71 -2.32 8.11
CA ILE A 70 10.04 -2.57 6.82
C ILE A 70 9.31 -3.92 6.71
N SER A 71 9.77 -4.94 7.46
CA SER A 71 9.12 -6.25 7.53
C SER A 71 7.65 -6.21 7.93
N GLN A 72 7.24 -5.20 8.70
CA GLN A 72 5.86 -5.04 9.19
C GLN A 72 4.85 -4.81 8.07
N PHE A 73 5.31 -4.33 6.90
CA PHE A 73 4.48 -4.05 5.74
C PHE A 73 4.45 -5.21 4.73
N PHE A 74 5.20 -6.30 4.96
CA PHE A 74 5.22 -7.46 4.08
C PHE A 74 4.29 -8.57 4.51
N ARG A 75 3.69 -9.24 3.53
CA ARG A 75 2.82 -10.41 3.68
C ARG A 75 3.24 -11.49 2.69
N ASP A 76 2.84 -12.72 2.96
CA ASP A 76 2.98 -13.87 2.07
C ASP A 76 4.39 -13.99 1.44
N SER A 77 4.45 -14.12 0.11
CA SER A 77 5.70 -14.31 -0.65
C SER A 77 6.70 -13.16 -0.50
N ALA A 78 6.23 -11.93 -0.28
CA ALA A 78 7.12 -10.80 -0.04
C ALA A 78 7.82 -10.90 1.32
N LEU A 79 7.10 -11.37 2.35
CA LEU A 79 7.68 -11.56 3.68
C LEU A 79 8.70 -12.71 3.66
N GLU A 80 8.37 -13.82 2.99
CA GLU A 80 9.31 -14.94 2.81
C GLU A 80 10.61 -14.49 2.12
N TRP A 81 10.49 -13.74 1.02
CA TRP A 81 11.64 -13.16 0.34
C TRP A 81 12.46 -12.25 1.27
N TYR A 82 11.80 -11.38 2.03
CA TYR A 82 12.51 -10.47 2.94
C TYR A 82 13.26 -11.23 4.04
N CYS A 83 12.67 -12.29 4.59
CA CYS A 83 13.34 -13.17 5.55
C CYS A 83 14.60 -13.80 4.96
N GLN A 84 14.55 -14.30 3.72
CA GLN A 84 15.73 -14.83 3.02
C GLN A 84 16.80 -13.77 2.79
N LEU A 85 16.40 -12.56 2.38
CA LEU A 85 17.31 -11.43 2.19
C LEU A 85 18.05 -11.07 3.49
N ARG A 86 17.36 -11.08 4.64
CA ARG A 86 17.98 -10.80 5.94
C ARG A 86 18.99 -11.84 6.39
N MET A 87 18.80 -13.11 6.00
CA MET A 87 19.73 -14.19 6.30
C MET A 87 20.93 -14.23 5.35
N SER A 88 20.87 -13.51 4.24
CA SER A 88 21.96 -13.45 3.26
C SER A 88 23.15 -12.61 3.76
N HIS A 89 24.35 -12.95 3.30
CA HIS A 89 25.55 -12.16 3.55
C HIS A 89 25.55 -10.78 2.85
N ARG A 90 24.61 -10.56 1.92
CA ARG A 90 24.46 -9.31 1.15
C ARG A 90 23.19 -8.56 1.54
N ARG A 91 22.87 -8.52 2.84
CA ARG A 91 21.72 -7.74 3.32
C ARG A 91 21.99 -6.24 3.10
N PRO A 92 20.99 -5.47 2.64
CA PRO A 92 21.09 -4.02 2.54
C PRO A 92 21.40 -3.36 3.89
N GLN A 93 22.32 -2.39 3.89
CA GLN A 93 22.67 -1.59 5.08
C GLN A 93 22.01 -0.21 5.07
N THR A 94 21.56 0.25 3.90
CA THR A 94 20.89 1.53 3.72
C THR A 94 19.50 1.34 3.12
N TRP A 95 18.62 2.32 3.35
CA TRP A 95 17.30 2.33 2.72
C TRP A 95 17.39 2.31 1.20
N THR A 96 18.35 3.03 0.63
CA THR A 96 18.58 3.06 -0.82
C THR A 96 19.00 1.70 -1.38
N GLU A 97 19.96 1.01 -0.75
CA GLU A 97 20.31 -0.36 -1.16
C GLU A 97 19.11 -1.31 -1.06
N PHE A 98 18.28 -1.13 -0.03
CA PHE A 98 17.08 -1.93 0.13
C PHE A 98 16.09 -1.70 -1.01
N THR A 99 15.81 -0.43 -1.35
CA THR A 99 14.89 -0.11 -2.45
C THR A 99 15.39 -0.64 -3.77
N ASP A 100 16.70 -0.60 -4.03
CA ASP A 100 17.29 -1.13 -5.26
C ASP A 100 17.09 -2.65 -5.36
N VAL A 101 17.39 -3.39 -4.29
CA VAL A 101 17.23 -4.85 -4.24
C VAL A 101 15.75 -5.25 -4.30
N PHE A 102 14.88 -4.51 -3.61
CA PHE A 102 13.43 -4.72 -3.65
C PHE A 102 12.87 -4.53 -5.05
N LEU A 103 13.21 -3.41 -5.71
CA LEU A 103 12.77 -3.14 -7.07
C LEU A 103 13.38 -4.13 -8.06
N ALA A 104 14.63 -4.56 -7.90
CA ALA A 104 15.23 -5.59 -8.75
C ALA A 104 14.47 -6.93 -8.65
N GLN A 105 14.07 -7.32 -7.43
CA GLN A 105 13.29 -8.53 -7.21
C GLN A 105 11.89 -8.42 -7.83
N PHE A 106 11.17 -7.35 -7.47
CA PHE A 106 9.74 -7.21 -7.74
C PHE A 106 9.43 -6.41 -9.02
N ASN A 107 10.42 -5.90 -9.76
CA ASN A 107 10.26 -5.41 -11.14
C ASN A 107 11.02 -6.27 -12.16
N SER A 108 11.31 -7.53 -11.83
CA SER A 108 12.08 -8.42 -12.71
C SER A 108 11.41 -8.60 -14.10
N PRO A 109 12.19 -8.81 -15.18
CA PRO A 109 11.63 -9.00 -16.53
C PRO A 109 10.59 -10.12 -16.63
N VAL A 110 10.76 -11.20 -15.86
CA VAL A 110 9.81 -12.31 -15.78
C VAL A 110 8.47 -11.85 -15.20
N ARG A 111 8.51 -11.01 -14.17
CA ARG A 111 7.31 -10.43 -13.59
C ARG A 111 6.62 -9.49 -14.56
N LYS A 112 7.38 -8.65 -15.27
CA LYS A 112 6.87 -7.78 -16.33
C LYS A 112 6.23 -8.56 -17.47
N ALA A 113 6.81 -9.69 -17.88
CA ALA A 113 6.23 -10.57 -18.89
C ALA A 113 4.89 -11.19 -18.43
N LYS A 114 4.77 -11.58 -17.16
CA LYS A 114 3.49 -12.03 -16.59
C LYS A 114 2.46 -10.90 -16.50
N GLN A 115 2.90 -9.69 -16.14
CA GLN A 115 2.04 -8.51 -16.08
C GLN A 115 1.55 -8.11 -17.48
N GLU A 116 2.37 -8.27 -18.52
CA GLU A 116 2.00 -8.11 -19.94
C GLU A 116 0.93 -9.14 -20.35
N GLN A 117 1.09 -10.38 -19.92
CA GLN A 117 0.05 -11.40 -20.13
C GLN A 117 -1.26 -11.03 -19.42
N GLU A 118 -1.20 -10.61 -18.15
CA GLU A 118 -2.36 -10.15 -17.39
C GLU A 118 -3.01 -8.91 -18.03
N TRP A 119 -2.23 -8.02 -18.64
CA TRP A 119 -2.73 -6.89 -19.43
C TRP A 119 -3.54 -7.37 -20.64
N HIS A 120 -2.99 -8.30 -21.43
CA HIS A 120 -3.69 -8.86 -22.60
C HIS A 120 -4.97 -9.62 -22.22
N GLU A 121 -4.98 -10.23 -21.05
CA GLU A 121 -6.13 -10.98 -20.51
C GLU A 121 -7.06 -10.10 -19.67
N CYS A 122 -6.73 -8.82 -19.47
CA CYS A 122 -7.43 -7.90 -18.59
C CYS A 122 -8.83 -7.59 -19.15
N LYS A 123 -9.85 -8.20 -18.54
CA LYS A 123 -11.26 -7.91 -18.77
C LYS A 123 -11.88 -7.32 -17.51
N GLN A 124 -12.92 -6.51 -17.69
CA GLN A 124 -13.77 -6.09 -16.58
C GLN A 124 -14.42 -7.34 -15.97
N LYS A 125 -14.37 -7.46 -14.64
CA LYS A 125 -15.02 -8.57 -13.93
C LYS A 125 -16.52 -8.31 -13.78
N GLU A 126 -17.32 -9.36 -13.59
CA GLU A 126 -18.79 -9.24 -13.45
C GLU A 126 -19.22 -8.36 -12.27
N ASP A 127 -18.41 -8.31 -11.21
CA ASP A 127 -18.63 -7.57 -9.97
C ASP A 127 -17.88 -6.22 -9.90
N GLU A 128 -17.12 -5.86 -10.93
CA GLU A 128 -16.28 -4.66 -10.95
C GLU A 128 -16.99 -3.51 -11.68
N THR A 129 -17.02 -2.32 -11.08
CA THR A 129 -17.53 -1.12 -11.77
C THR A 129 -16.58 -0.66 -12.87
N ILE A 130 -17.08 0.07 -13.85
CA ILE A 130 -16.24 0.64 -14.94
C ILE A 130 -15.12 1.51 -14.38
N ASN A 131 -15.37 2.27 -13.31
CA ASN A 131 -14.36 3.13 -12.69
C ASN A 131 -13.25 2.32 -12.01
N GLU A 132 -13.60 1.27 -11.25
CA GLU A 132 -12.62 0.37 -10.64
C GLU A 132 -11.76 -0.33 -11.70
N PHE A 133 -12.41 -0.78 -12.79
CA PHE A 133 -11.73 -1.35 -13.93
C PHE A 133 -10.73 -0.37 -14.56
N LEU A 134 -11.15 0.88 -14.84
CA LEU A 134 -10.28 1.90 -15.43
C LEU A 134 -9.12 2.29 -14.53
N VAL A 135 -9.34 2.37 -13.20
CA VAL A 135 -8.28 2.63 -12.22
C VAL A 135 -7.25 1.50 -12.23
N ARG A 136 -7.71 0.24 -12.23
CA ARG A 136 -6.84 -0.94 -12.31
C ARG A 136 -6.08 -0.99 -13.63
N LEU A 137 -6.75 -0.71 -14.74
CA LEU A 137 -6.16 -0.70 -16.08
C LEU A 137 -5.06 0.37 -16.20
N ARG A 138 -5.33 1.59 -15.73
CA ARG A 138 -4.31 2.67 -15.72
C ARG A 138 -3.12 2.34 -14.83
N ALA A 139 -3.35 1.69 -13.69
CA ALA A 139 -2.28 1.27 -12.80
C ALA A 139 -1.35 0.24 -13.47
N LEU A 140 -1.92 -0.77 -14.13
CA LEU A 140 -1.16 -1.76 -14.91
C LEU A 140 -0.35 -1.09 -16.02
N TRP A 141 -0.97 -0.19 -16.79
CA TRP A 141 -0.31 0.44 -17.92
C TRP A 141 0.84 1.39 -17.52
N LYS A 142 0.68 2.20 -16.46
CA LYS A 142 1.78 3.06 -15.96
C LYS A 142 3.02 2.28 -15.54
N GLU A 143 2.84 1.06 -15.04
CA GLU A 143 3.97 0.19 -14.68
C GLU A 143 4.68 -0.40 -15.90
N GLN A 144 3.89 -0.76 -16.91
CA GLN A 144 4.35 -1.43 -18.11
C GLN A 144 5.02 -0.47 -19.09
N LYS A 145 4.49 0.74 -19.19
CA LYS A 145 4.89 1.77 -20.14
C LYS A 145 5.19 3.09 -19.41
N PRO A 146 6.24 3.14 -18.58
CA PRO A 146 6.57 4.33 -17.78
C PRO A 146 6.97 5.56 -18.62
N LYS A 147 7.12 5.40 -19.93
CA LYS A 147 7.47 6.46 -20.89
C LYS A 147 6.28 6.92 -21.75
N GLU A 148 5.14 6.23 -21.69
CA GLU A 148 3.93 6.59 -22.45
C GLU A 148 3.03 7.50 -21.60
N THR A 149 2.29 8.38 -22.26
CA THR A 149 1.42 9.40 -21.65
C THR A 149 -0.04 9.00 -21.78
N GLU A 150 -0.92 9.49 -20.91
CA GLU A 150 -2.35 9.09 -20.85
C GLU A 150 -3.10 9.14 -22.20
N ALA A 151 -2.67 9.99 -23.13
CA ALA A 151 -3.16 10.05 -24.51
C ALA A 151 -2.94 8.75 -25.31
N ASP A 152 -1.83 8.06 -25.05
CA ASP A 152 -1.43 6.82 -25.72
C ASP A 152 -2.27 5.60 -25.27
N LEU A 153 -3.06 5.72 -24.19
CA LEU A 153 -4.00 4.68 -23.75
C LEU A 153 -5.28 4.64 -24.59
N THR A 154 -5.63 5.77 -25.20
CA THR A 154 -6.92 5.99 -25.86
C THR A 154 -6.84 6.02 -27.38
N SER A 155 -5.63 5.88 -27.94
CA SER A 155 -5.36 5.92 -29.38
C SER A 155 -5.46 4.56 -30.06
#